data_AF-A0A8R1EKY4-F1
#
_entry.id   AF-A0A8R1EKY4-F1
#
_cell.length_a   1.000
_cell.length_b   1.000
_cell.length_c   1.000
_cell.angle_alpha   90.00
_cell.angle_beta   90.00
_cell.angle_gamma   90.00
#
_symmetry.space_group_name_H-M   'P 1'
#
loop_
_entity.id
_entity.type
_entity.pdbx_description
1 polymer ?
#
loop_
_entity_poly.entity_id
_entity_poly.type
_entity_poly.pdbx_seq_one_letter_code
_entity_poly.pdbx_strand_id
1 'polypeptide(L)'
;MESLIKSFLVYVRPILEYGSVIFSPIGTVLIRRIESVQKSFVYRCCTKFGVHYASYFSTLETLVLESLEYRRLITDMMFLYKCIVAKDIACPSNLYLSLQTVLL
;
A
#
# COMPACT_ATOMS: atom_id res chain seq x y z
N MET A 1 1.81 -13.90 17.99
CA MET A 1 2.15 -13.23 16.72
C MET A 1 0.90 -12.87 15.94
N GLU A 2 0.05 -13.86 15.66
CA GLU A 2 -1.20 -13.71 14.88
C GLU A 2 -2.11 -12.56 15.34
N SER A 3 -2.36 -12.40 16.64
CA SER A 3 -3.21 -11.32 17.17
C SER A 3 -2.70 -9.93 16.84
N LEU A 4 -1.39 -9.68 16.94
CA LEU A 4 -0.78 -8.39 16.59
C LEU A 4 -0.85 -8.11 15.09
N ILE A 5 -0.68 -9.15 14.27
CA ILE A 5 -0.86 -9.04 12.82
C ILE A 5 -2.31 -8.67 12.52
N LYS A 6 -3.29 -9.40 13.07
CA LYS A 6 -4.72 -9.09 12.89
C LYS A 6 -5.05 -7.67 13.32
N SER A 7 -4.54 -7.20 14.46
CA SER A 7 -4.76 -5.82 14.89
C SER A 7 -4.16 -4.80 13.92
N PHE A 8 -2.97 -5.04 13.39
CA PHE A 8 -2.39 -4.18 12.34
C PHE A 8 -3.26 -4.16 11.08
N LEU A 9 -3.77 -5.32 10.66
CA LEU A 9 -4.65 -5.45 9.49
C LEU A 9 -6.00 -4.74 9.65
N VAL A 10 -6.58 -4.76 10.86
CA VAL A 10 -7.92 -4.20 11.10
C VAL A 10 -7.86 -2.70 11.40
N TYR A 11 -6.85 -2.24 12.13
CA TYR A 11 -6.81 -0.84 12.60
C TYR A 11 -5.85 0.05 11.82
N VAL A 12 -4.65 -0.44 11.50
CA VAL A 12 -3.60 0.40 10.92
C VAL A 12 -3.68 0.41 9.40
N ARG A 13 -3.85 -0.77 8.79
CA ARG A 13 -3.90 -0.92 7.33
C ARG A 13 -4.95 -0.02 6.68
N PRO A 14 -6.21 0.07 7.14
CA PRO A 14 -7.21 0.92 6.50
C PRO A 14 -6.81 2.40 6.48
N ILE A 15 -6.12 2.88 7.53
CA ILE A 15 -5.64 4.26 7.60
C ILE A 15 -4.55 4.53 6.55
N LEU A 16 -3.65 3.56 6.32
CA LEU A 16 -2.56 3.68 5.34
C LEU A 16 -3.05 3.59 3.88
N GLU A 17 -4.16 2.90 3.65
CA GLU A 17 -4.76 2.67 2.33
C GLU A 17 -5.87 3.66 2.01
N TYR A 18 -6.41 4.35 3.00
CA TYR A 18 -7.50 5.29 2.80
C TYR A 18 -7.13 6.37 1.78
N GLY A 19 -7.97 6.50 0.76
CA GLY A 19 -7.78 7.48 -0.30
C GLY A 19 -6.52 7.28 -1.15
N SER A 20 -5.94 6.07 -1.18
CA SER A 20 -4.67 5.81 -1.89
C SER A 20 -4.69 6.21 -3.37
N VAL A 21 -5.84 6.04 -4.01
CA VAL A 21 -6.08 6.35 -5.43
C VAL A 21 -6.22 7.86 -5.65
N ILE A 22 -6.88 8.56 -4.72
CA ILE A 22 -7.11 10.01 -4.79
C ILE A 22 -5.80 10.76 -4.50
N PHE A 23 -5.10 10.31 -3.46
CA PHE A 23 -3.83 10.86 -3.00
C PHE A 23 -2.69 9.91 -3.38
N SER A 24 -2.62 9.49 -4.66
CA SER A 24 -1.52 8.66 -5.14
C SER A 24 -0.27 9.54 -5.27
N PRO A 25 0.71 9.40 -4.35
CA PRO A 25 1.81 10.32 -4.32
C PRO A 25 2.81 9.94 -5.43
N ILE A 26 3.07 10.86 -6.34
CA ILE A 26 4.07 10.66 -7.41
C ILE A 26 5.49 10.60 -6.80
N GLY A 27 5.68 11.21 -5.63
CA GLY A 27 6.97 11.26 -4.94
C GLY A 27 7.36 9.95 -4.25
N THR A 28 8.46 9.35 -4.69
CA THR A 28 9.07 8.14 -4.10
C THR A 28 9.34 8.27 -2.59
N VAL A 29 9.60 9.48 -2.09
CA VAL A 29 9.82 9.77 -0.67
C VAL A 29 8.57 9.48 0.16
N LEU A 30 7.40 9.93 -0.31
CA LEU A 30 6.15 9.74 0.44
C LEU A 30 5.74 8.26 0.42
N ILE A 31 5.89 7.57 -0.72
CA ILE A 31 5.69 6.12 -0.83
C ILE A 31 6.55 5.38 0.21
N ARG A 32 7.86 5.68 0.26
CA ARG A 32 8.79 5.08 1.23
C ARG A 32 8.41 5.38 2.68
N ARG A 33 7.91 6.60 2.95
CA ARG A 33 7.49 7.00 4.30
C ARG A 33 6.26 6.22 4.76
N ILE A 34 5.28 5.99 3.89
CA ILE A 34 4.11 5.19 4.24
C ILE A 34 4.50 3.72 4.41
N GLU A 35 5.33 3.17 3.52
CA GLU A 35 5.87 1.80 3.64
C GLU A 35 6.67 1.61 4.94
N SER A 36 7.33 2.67 5.43
CA SER A 36 8.13 2.62 6.67
C SER A 36 7.28 2.24 7.90
N VAL A 37 5.98 2.54 7.90
CA VAL A 37 5.06 2.15 8.98
C VAL A 37 4.94 0.63 9.04
N GLN A 38 4.75 -0.01 7.88
CA GLN A 38 4.71 -1.47 7.80
C GLN A 38 6.07 -2.09 8.14
N LYS A 39 7.18 -1.54 7.63
CA LYS A 39 8.54 -2.01 7.97
C LYS A 39 8.81 -1.96 9.48
N SER A 40 8.45 -0.85 10.13
CA SER A 40 8.59 -0.69 11.59
C SER A 40 7.76 -1.71 12.35
N PHE A 41 6.51 -1.95 11.92
CA PHE A 41 5.66 -2.98 12.52
C PHE A 41 6.26 -4.38 12.37
N VAL A 42 6.66 -4.77 11.17
CA VAL A 42 7.22 -6.10 10.87
C VAL A 42 8.49 -6.33 11.68
N TYR A 43 9.41 -5.37 11.68
CA TYR A 43 10.65 -5.46 12.47
C TYR A 43 10.36 -5.68 13.95
N ARG A 44 9.50 -4.84 14.56
CA ARG A 44 9.12 -4.96 15.98
C ARG A 44 8.39 -6.27 16.28
N CYS A 45 7.57 -6.75 15.36
CA CYS A 45 6.87 -8.03 15.50
C CYS A 45 7.88 -9.18 15.54
N CYS A 46 8.81 -9.24 14.57
CA CYS A 46 9.84 -10.26 14.51
C CYS A 46 10.73 -10.25 15.75
N THR A 47 11.23 -9.07 16.17
CA THR A 47 12.04 -8.93 17.39
C THR A 47 11.28 -9.42 18.62
N LYS A 48 9.99 -9.10 18.75
CA LYS A 48 9.18 -9.50 19.91
C LYS A 48 8.95 -11.01 20.01
N PHE A 49 8.90 -11.72 18.89
CA PHE A 49 8.64 -13.15 18.85
C PHE A 49 9.88 -14.00 18.51
N GLY A 50 11.07 -13.40 18.44
CA GLY A 50 12.32 -14.12 18.17
C GLY A 50 12.43 -14.65 16.73
N VAL A 51 11.71 -14.08 15.78
CA VAL A 51 11.81 -14.47 14.36
C VAL A 51 13.02 -13.80 13.72
N HIS A 52 13.82 -14.59 13.00
CA HIS A 52 14.97 -14.08 12.27
C HIS A 52 14.54 -13.10 11.17
N TYR A 53 14.99 -11.86 11.27
CA TYR A 53 14.72 -10.80 10.30
C TYR A 53 15.85 -10.74 9.27
N ALA A 54 15.72 -11.50 8.17
CA ALA A 54 16.72 -11.54 7.11
C ALA A 54 16.61 -10.33 6.17
N SER A 55 15.42 -10.15 5.59
CA SER A 55 15.09 -9.02 4.72
C SER A 55 13.63 -8.66 4.89
N TYR A 56 13.24 -7.44 4.50
CA TYR A 56 11.84 -7.03 4.59
C TYR A 56 10.92 -7.95 3.79
N PHE A 57 11.22 -8.19 2.50
CA PHE A 57 10.37 -8.97 1.60
C PHE A 57 10.29 -10.45 2.00
N SER A 58 11.41 -11.08 2.37
CA SER A 58 11.37 -12.47 2.84
C SER A 58 10.61 -12.63 4.17
N THR A 59 10.67 -11.61 5.04
CA THR A 59 9.89 -11.59 6.28
C THR A 59 8.40 -11.42 5.98
N LEU A 60 8.03 -10.59 5.00
CA LEU A 60 6.65 -10.46 4.56
C LEU A 60 6.08 -11.78 4.06
N GLU A 61 6.82 -12.54 3.25
CA GLU A 61 6.43 -13.89 2.80
C GLU A 61 6.20 -14.83 3.99
N THR A 62 7.12 -14.82 4.96
CA THR A 62 7.02 -15.64 6.18
C THR A 62 5.79 -15.29 7.02
N LEU A 63 5.43 -14.01 7.08
CA LEU A 63 4.26 -13.51 7.82
C LEU A 63 2.97 -13.52 6.99
N VAL A 64 3.02 -13.97 5.73
CA VAL A 64 1.90 -13.96 4.78
C VAL A 64 1.29 -12.55 4.64
N LEU A 65 2.17 -11.56 4.46
CA LEU A 65 1.83 -10.16 4.25
C LEU A 65 2.33 -9.70 2.89
N GLU A 66 1.60 -8.79 2.27
CA GLU A 66 2.02 -8.09 1.05
C GLU A 66 2.59 -6.71 1.41
N SER A 67 3.50 -6.19 0.59
CA SER A 67 3.95 -4.79 0.74
C SER A 67 2.77 -3.83 0.56
N LEU A 68 2.87 -2.65 1.16
CA LEU A 68 1.83 -1.64 0.96
C LEU A 68 1.87 -1.12 -0.48
N GLU A 69 3.06 -0.97 -1.05
CA GLU A 69 3.26 -0.64 -2.47
C GLU A 69 2.51 -1.59 -3.41
N TYR A 70 2.63 -2.91 -3.22
CA TYR A 70 1.94 -3.89 -4.05
C TYR A 70 0.42 -3.78 -3.96
N ARG A 71 -0.11 -3.63 -2.74
CA ARG A 71 -1.56 -3.47 -2.52
C ARG A 71 -2.11 -2.18 -3.14
N ARG A 72 -1.35 -1.09 -3.07
CA ARG A 72 -1.73 0.18 -3.71
C ARG A 72 -1.70 0.07 -5.24
N LEU A 73 -0.71 -0.61 -5.81
CA LEU A 73 -0.67 -0.89 -7.25
C LEU A 73 -1.93 -1.63 -7.73
N ILE A 74 -2.35 -2.68 -7.01
CA ILE A 74 -3.59 -3.41 -7.32
C ILE A 74 -4.79 -2.47 -7.22
N THR A 75 -4.85 -1.63 -6.18
CA THR A 75 -5.95 -0.68 -5.98
C THR A 75 -6.05 0.34 -7.13
N ASP A 76 -4.91 0.86 -7.58
CA ASP A 76 -4.83 1.80 -8.70
C ASP A 76 -5.26 1.12 -10.02
N MET A 77 -4.83 -0.13 -10.26
CA MET A 77 -5.29 -0.93 -11.41
C MET A 77 -6.80 -1.20 -11.38
N MET A 78 -7.35 -1.56 -10.22
CA MET A 78 -8.80 -1.76 -10.05
C MET A 78 -9.58 -0.48 -10.32
N PHE A 79 -9.07 0.67 -9.86
CA PHE A 79 -9.69 1.96 -10.14
C PHE A 79 -9.68 2.27 -11.64
N LEU A 80 -8.54 2.08 -12.31
CA LEU A 80 -8.42 2.27 -13.75
C LEU A 80 -9.43 1.40 -14.54
N TYR A 81 -9.56 0.13 -14.16
CA TYR A 81 -10.54 -0.78 -14.74
C TYR A 81 -11.98 -0.28 -14.56
N LYS A 82 -12.33 0.17 -13.34
CA LYS A 82 -13.68 0.70 -13.05
C LYS A 82 -13.99 1.96 -13.85
N CYS A 83 -12.98 2.81 -14.08
CA CYS A 83 -13.12 4.01 -14.89
C CYS A 83 -13.29 3.71 -16.38
N ILE A 84 -12.46 2.84 -16.95
CA ILE A 84 -12.39 2.63 -18.41
C ILE A 84 -13.39 1.58 -18.89
N VAL A 85 -13.42 0.43 -18.21
CA VAL A 85 -14.13 -0.76 -18.68
C VAL A 85 -15.54 -0.79 -18.09
N ALA A 86 -15.65 -0.77 -16.76
CA ALA A 86 -16.93 -0.91 -16.09
C ALA A 86 -17.82 0.33 -16.20
N LYS A 87 -17.21 1.53 -16.27
CA LYS A 87 -17.90 2.83 -16.26
C LYS A 87 -18.75 3.05 -15.00
N ASP A 88 -18.43 2.36 -13.90
CA ASP A 88 -19.12 2.46 -12.61
C ASP A 88 -18.87 3.81 -11.92
N ILE A 89 -17.83 4.52 -12.33
CA ILE A 89 -17.42 5.80 -11.77
C ILE A 89 -17.85 6.88 -12.75
N ALA A 90 -18.83 7.69 -12.34
CA ALA A 90 -19.24 8.89 -13.06
C ALA A 90 -18.10 9.90 -13.01
N CYS A 91 -17.21 9.80 -14.00
CA CYS A 91 -16.14 10.74 -14.22
C CYS A 91 -16.73 11.89 -15.04
N PRO A 92 -16.93 13.09 -14.49
CA PRO A 92 -17.26 14.23 -15.33
C PRO A 92 -16.14 14.36 -16.37
N SER A 93 -16.49 14.73 -17.59
CA SER A 93 -15.62 14.79 -18.79
C SER A 93 -14.31 15.60 -18.63
N ASN A 94 -14.09 16.22 -17.48
CA ASN A 94 -12.95 17.05 -17.12
C ASN A 94 -12.09 16.48 -15.98
N LEU A 95 -12.04 15.16 -15.76
CA LEU A 95 -10.92 14.62 -15.00
C LEU A 95 -9.67 14.78 -15.87
N TYR A 96 -8.98 15.89 -15.69
CA TYR A 96 -7.62 16.07 -16.16
C TYR A 96 -6.77 15.01 -15.47
N LEU A 97 -6.75 13.79 -16.03
CA LEU A 97 -5.65 12.85 -15.88
C LEU A 97 -4.45 13.54 -16.53
N SER A 98 -3.88 14.54 -15.84
CA SER A 98 -2.57 15.03 -16.17
C SER A 98 -1.64 13.86 -15.88
N LEU A 99 -1.36 13.06 -16.92
CA LEU A 99 -0.18 12.21 -16.99
C LEU A 99 1.01 13.17 -16.92
N GLN A 100 1.33 13.61 -15.71
CA GLN A 100 2.44 14.51 -15.49
C GLN A 100 3.68 13.63 -15.64
N THR A 101 4.22 13.64 -16.85
CA THR A 101 5.47 12.97 -17.21
C THR A 101 6.50 13.38 -16.17
N VAL A 102 6.96 12.40 -15.39
CA VAL A 102 8.15 12.55 -14.56
C VAL A 102 9.29 12.76 -15.54
N LEU A 103 9.67 14.02 -15.76
CA LEU A 103 10.91 14.37 -16.43
C LEU A 103 12.04 13.86 -15.53
N LEU A 104 12.71 12.81 -16.01
CA LEU A 104 13.95 12.27 -15.45
C LEU A 104 15.05 13.34 -15.43
#